data_AF-A0A844M9Z5-F1
#
_entry.id   AF-A0A844M9Z5-F1
#
_cell.length_a   1.000
_cell.length_b   1.000
_cell.length_c   1.000
_cell.angle_alpha   90.00
_cell.angle_beta   90.00
_cell.angle_gamma   90.00
#
_symmetry.space_group_name_H-M   'P 1'
#
loop_
_entity.id
_entity.type
_entity.pdbx_description
1 polymer ?
#
loop_
_entity_poly.entity_id
_entity_poly.type
_entity_poly.pdbx_seq_one_letter_code
_entity_poly.pdbx_strand_id
1 'polypeptide(L)'
;MAKHQPFLISIVLRGLKMARLYEYIGPDDIRLSVAAYPVGIRIKSVDALKSWINQTMQKPNTWGLIAATFVVDSEGYIRVADRHSEHIACAGGKSVLSAGEIFFAYNKQNFEVVEITNQSTGYCPEPESWSQVEKALEQIPLPHPGNFTTEFIFRRCPVCCQLNIVKDDLFLCAVCNTNLPKIWNCDC
;
A
#
# COMPACT_ATOMS: atom_id res chain seq x y z
N MET A 1 -0.69 58.83 14.94
CA MET A 1 -0.73 58.15 13.63
C MET A 1 0.29 57.02 13.63
N ALA A 2 -0.13 55.82 14.03
CA ALA A 2 0.71 54.62 13.98
C ALA A 2 0.03 53.64 13.02
N LYS A 3 0.74 53.31 11.93
CA LYS A 3 0.28 52.43 10.86
C LYS A 3 0.26 51.00 11.38
N HIS A 4 -0.91 50.34 11.36
CA HIS A 4 -1.01 48.89 11.52
C HIS A 4 -0.60 48.21 10.21
N GLN A 5 0.40 47.33 10.31
CA GLN A 5 0.92 46.52 9.23
C GLN A 5 0.27 45.13 9.34
N PRO A 6 -0.29 44.55 8.26
CA PRO A 6 -1.02 43.30 8.35
C PRO A 6 -0.07 42.10 8.51
N PHE A 7 -0.46 41.17 9.38
CA PHE A 7 0.15 39.84 9.52
C PHE A 7 -0.01 39.07 8.21
N LEU A 8 1.10 38.81 7.53
CA LEU A 8 1.16 37.82 6.44
C LEU A 8 1.22 36.42 7.06
N ILE A 9 0.13 35.66 6.89
CA ILE A 9 0.10 34.22 7.14
C ILE A 9 1.05 33.56 6.15
N SER A 10 2.20 33.09 6.64
CA SER A 10 3.14 32.29 5.87
C SER A 10 2.54 30.90 5.64
N ILE A 11 2.00 30.68 4.45
CA ILE A 11 1.67 29.33 3.97
C ILE A 11 3.00 28.67 3.59
N VAL A 12 3.48 27.77 4.45
CA VAL A 12 4.58 26.88 4.11
C VAL A 12 4.05 25.87 3.08
N LEU A 13 4.24 26.15 1.80
CA LEU A 13 4.11 25.17 0.73
C LEU A 13 5.23 24.13 0.92
N ARG A 14 5.01 23.13 1.78
CA ARG A 14 5.79 21.89 1.74
C ARG A 14 5.57 21.32 0.34
N GLY A 15 6.65 21.18 -0.44
CA GLY A 15 6.59 20.78 -1.84
C GLY A 15 5.71 19.55 -2.02
N LEU A 16 4.58 19.72 -2.71
CA LEU A 16 3.70 18.63 -3.13
C LEU A 16 4.45 17.80 -4.17
N LYS A 17 5.24 16.82 -3.71
CA LYS A 17 5.72 15.75 -4.58
C LYS A 17 4.47 15.00 -5.04
N MET A 18 4.18 15.06 -6.35
CA MET A 18 3.06 14.32 -6.93
C MET A 18 3.20 12.83 -6.58
N ALA A 19 2.13 12.22 -6.07
CA ALA A 19 2.13 10.82 -5.73
C ALA A 19 2.37 9.97 -6.99
N ARG A 20 3.24 8.97 -6.90
CA ARG A 20 3.44 8.01 -7.98
C ARG A 20 2.21 7.10 -8.06
N LEU A 21 1.71 6.91 -9.28
CA LEU A 21 0.73 5.88 -9.59
C LEU A 21 1.50 4.65 -10.09
N TYR A 22 1.26 3.50 -9.47
CA TYR A 22 1.91 2.23 -9.79
C TYR A 22 1.00 1.43 -10.71
N GLU A 23 1.49 1.17 -11.93
CA GLU A 23 0.86 0.22 -12.85
C GLU A 23 1.12 -1.21 -12.40
N TYR A 24 0.25 -2.13 -12.84
CA TYR A 24 0.49 -3.55 -12.63
C TYR A 24 1.61 -4.03 -13.56
N ILE A 25 2.67 -4.59 -13.00
CA ILE A 25 3.87 -5.08 -13.69
C ILE A 25 4.04 -6.61 -13.57
N GLY A 26 3.07 -7.27 -12.92
CA GLY A 26 3.05 -8.71 -12.78
C GLY A 26 2.67 -9.43 -14.08
N PRO A 27 2.75 -10.76 -14.09
CA PRO A 27 2.37 -11.57 -15.24
C PRO A 27 0.93 -11.35 -15.72
N ASP A 28 0.75 -11.35 -17.04
CA ASP A 28 -0.54 -11.11 -17.70
C ASP A 28 -1.54 -12.26 -17.52
N ASP A 29 -1.05 -13.50 -17.40
CA ASP A 29 -1.88 -14.67 -17.08
C ASP A 29 -2.56 -14.52 -15.71
N ILE A 30 -1.85 -14.01 -14.69
CA ILE A 30 -2.44 -13.68 -13.39
C ILE A 30 -3.52 -12.62 -13.56
N ARG A 31 -3.20 -11.49 -14.22
CA ARG A 31 -4.15 -10.39 -14.47
C ARG A 31 -5.43 -10.87 -15.16
N LEU A 32 -5.30 -11.72 -16.17
CA LEU A 32 -6.44 -12.28 -16.90
C LEU A 32 -7.22 -13.29 -16.06
N SER A 33 -6.54 -14.14 -15.30
CA SER A 33 -7.19 -15.18 -14.48
C SER A 33 -8.09 -14.61 -13.39
N VAL A 34 -7.77 -13.43 -12.86
CA VAL A 34 -8.53 -12.76 -11.79
C VAL A 34 -9.43 -11.62 -12.29
N ALA A 35 -9.53 -11.40 -13.60
CA ALA A 35 -10.30 -10.30 -14.17
C ALA A 35 -11.80 -10.33 -13.78
N ALA A 36 -12.34 -11.53 -13.55
CA ALA A 36 -13.72 -11.73 -13.09
C ALA A 36 -13.87 -11.81 -11.56
N TYR A 37 -12.77 -11.73 -10.80
CA TYR A 37 -12.81 -11.83 -9.34
C TYR A 37 -13.38 -10.53 -8.74
N PRO A 38 -14.03 -10.61 -7.56
CA PRO A 38 -14.56 -9.42 -6.91
C PRO A 38 -13.46 -8.39 -6.62
N VAL A 39 -13.76 -7.14 -6.92
CA VAL A 39 -12.92 -6.00 -6.54
C VAL A 39 -12.92 -5.83 -5.03
N GLY A 40 -11.80 -5.41 -4.45
CA GLY A 40 -11.69 -5.10 -3.03
C GLY A 40 -12.68 -4.02 -2.60
N ILE A 41 -13.22 -4.17 -1.39
CA ILE A 41 -14.20 -3.23 -0.83
C ILE A 41 -13.49 -2.00 -0.29
N ARG A 42 -14.01 -0.79 -0.60
CA ARG A 42 -13.55 0.45 0.02
C ARG A 42 -13.96 0.47 1.49
N ILE A 43 -12.99 0.56 2.40
CA ILE A 43 -13.26 0.74 3.82
C ILE A 43 -13.29 2.24 4.09
N LYS A 44 -14.47 2.76 4.44
CA LYS A 44 -14.68 4.20 4.73
C LYS A 44 -14.97 4.48 6.20
N SER A 45 -15.10 3.44 7.01
CA SER A 45 -15.40 3.51 8.43
C SER A 45 -15.05 2.20 9.11
N VAL A 46 -14.97 2.21 10.43
CA VAL A 46 -14.71 0.97 11.18
C VAL A 46 -15.90 -0.01 11.11
N ASP A 47 -17.12 0.50 10.93
CA ASP A 47 -18.29 -0.37 10.73
C ASP A 47 -18.29 -1.03 9.34
N ALA A 48 -17.74 -0.36 8.33
CA ALA A 48 -17.50 -0.98 7.03
C ALA A 48 -16.46 -2.12 7.15
N LEU A 49 -15.39 -1.91 7.94
CA LEU A 49 -14.40 -2.95 8.24
C LEU A 49 -15.03 -4.16 8.95
N LYS A 50 -15.81 -3.92 10.01
CA LYS A 50 -16.57 -4.97 10.73
C LYS A 50 -17.48 -5.74 9.79
N SER A 51 -18.22 -5.03 8.95
CA SER A 51 -19.17 -5.64 8.01
C SER A 51 -18.44 -6.53 7.02
N TRP A 52 -17.32 -6.08 6.47
CA TRP A 52 -16.48 -6.88 5.58
C TRP A 52 -15.94 -8.14 6.27
N ILE A 53 -15.36 -8.01 7.47
CA ILE A 53 -14.85 -9.15 8.28
C ILE A 53 -15.96 -10.19 8.48
N ASN A 54 -17.14 -9.76 8.90
CA ASN A 54 -18.27 -10.65 9.17
C ASN A 54 -18.82 -11.31 7.90
N GLN A 55 -19.01 -10.54 6.82
CA GLN A 55 -19.57 -11.04 5.56
C GLN A 55 -18.66 -12.03 4.85
N THR A 56 -17.34 -11.80 4.92
CA THR A 56 -16.34 -12.69 4.32
C THR A 56 -15.84 -13.76 5.28
N MET A 57 -16.37 -13.79 6.51
CA MET A 57 -16.01 -14.74 7.56
C MET A 57 -14.50 -14.78 7.84
N GLN A 58 -13.83 -13.63 7.78
CA GLN A 58 -12.40 -13.54 8.11
C GLN A 58 -12.17 -14.02 9.54
N LYS A 59 -11.14 -14.84 9.72
CA LYS A 59 -10.79 -15.38 11.02
C LYS A 59 -9.42 -14.85 11.45
N PRO A 60 -9.26 -14.48 12.74
CA PRO A 60 -7.96 -14.23 13.31
C PRO A 60 -7.04 -15.45 13.13
N ASN A 61 -5.77 -15.22 12.85
CA ASN A 61 -4.73 -16.25 12.85
C ASN A 61 -4.36 -16.66 14.29
N THR A 62 -3.33 -17.49 14.45
CA THR A 62 -2.85 -17.98 15.77
C THR A 62 -2.38 -16.86 16.71
N TRP A 63 -2.06 -15.68 16.18
CA TRP A 63 -1.67 -14.49 16.94
C TRP A 63 -2.84 -13.51 17.17
N GLY A 64 -4.07 -13.88 16.77
CA GLY A 64 -5.24 -13.03 16.93
C GLY A 64 -5.37 -11.94 15.86
N LEU A 65 -4.64 -12.03 14.75
CA LEU A 65 -4.62 -11.01 13.70
C LEU A 65 -5.46 -11.41 12.49
N ILE A 66 -6.24 -10.48 11.97
CA ILE A 66 -6.98 -10.63 10.71
C ILE A 66 -6.14 -10.02 9.59
N ALA A 67 -5.65 -10.86 8.68
CA ALA A 67 -4.83 -10.45 7.55
C ALA A 67 -5.69 -10.12 6.33
N ALA A 68 -5.28 -9.11 5.56
CA ALA A 68 -5.95 -8.69 4.35
C ALA A 68 -4.95 -8.18 3.30
N THR A 69 -5.27 -8.44 2.03
CA THR A 69 -4.67 -7.76 0.89
C THR A 69 -5.24 -6.34 0.84
N PHE A 70 -4.40 -5.30 0.72
CA PHE A 70 -4.89 -3.93 0.52
C PHE A 70 -4.31 -3.28 -0.72
N VAL A 71 -5.06 -2.30 -1.23
CA VAL A 71 -4.56 -1.29 -2.16
C VAL A 71 -5.08 0.08 -1.75
N VAL A 72 -4.33 1.13 -2.05
CA VAL A 72 -4.85 2.50 -2.07
C VAL A 72 -5.16 2.84 -3.52
N ASP A 73 -6.43 3.02 -3.84
CA ASP A 73 -6.83 3.30 -5.21
C ASP A 73 -6.46 4.72 -5.65
N SER A 74 -6.62 5.02 -6.95
CA SER A 74 -6.29 6.34 -7.52
C SER A 74 -7.12 7.50 -6.97
N GLU A 75 -8.22 7.22 -6.27
CA GLU A 75 -9.04 8.21 -5.57
C GLU A 75 -8.58 8.43 -4.10
N GLY A 76 -7.57 7.69 -3.65
CA GLY A 76 -7.02 7.81 -2.29
C GLY A 76 -7.79 7.03 -1.23
N TYR A 77 -8.63 6.06 -1.62
CA TYR A 77 -9.32 5.19 -0.66
C TYR A 77 -8.57 3.88 -0.49
N ILE A 78 -8.51 3.40 0.76
CA ILE A 78 -8.06 2.04 1.05
C ILE A 78 -9.15 1.04 0.68
N ARG A 79 -8.76 0.04 -0.11
CA ARG A 79 -9.55 -1.13 -0.44
C ARG A 79 -8.93 -2.36 0.19
N VAL A 80 -9.77 -3.26 0.68
CA VAL A 80 -9.32 -4.54 1.26
C VAL A 80 -10.01 -5.71 0.58
N ALA A 81 -9.30 -6.83 0.51
CA ALA A 81 -9.80 -8.13 0.08
C ALA A 81 -9.25 -9.22 1.01
N ASP A 82 -9.76 -10.46 0.85
CA ASP A 82 -9.15 -11.62 1.49
C ASP A 82 -7.64 -11.66 1.17
N ARG A 83 -6.80 -12.02 2.15
CA ARG A 83 -5.34 -12.03 1.99
C ARG A 83 -4.81 -12.94 0.86
N HIS A 84 -5.61 -13.91 0.41
CA HIS A 84 -5.25 -14.78 -0.70
C HIS A 84 -5.71 -14.21 -2.05
N SER A 85 -6.31 -13.02 -2.05
CA SER A 85 -6.63 -12.28 -3.25
C SER A 85 -5.39 -11.60 -3.81
N GLU A 86 -5.25 -11.66 -5.13
CA GLU A 86 -4.23 -10.89 -5.85
C GLU A 86 -4.47 -9.38 -5.68
N HIS A 87 -3.41 -8.58 -5.52
CA HIS A 87 -3.54 -7.12 -5.43
C HIS A 87 -4.25 -6.53 -6.66
N ILE A 88 -4.03 -7.10 -7.85
CA ILE A 88 -4.66 -6.65 -9.10
C ILE A 88 -6.17 -6.91 -9.11
N ALA A 89 -6.63 -8.00 -8.48
CA ALA A 89 -8.05 -8.24 -8.25
C ALA A 89 -8.61 -7.23 -7.26
N CYS A 90 -7.92 -7.00 -6.13
CA CYS A 90 -8.29 -6.01 -5.12
C CYS A 90 -8.43 -4.59 -5.72
N ALA A 91 -7.54 -4.21 -6.64
CA ALA A 91 -7.58 -2.96 -7.38
C ALA A 91 -8.62 -2.91 -8.52
N GLY A 92 -9.21 -4.05 -8.89
CA GLY A 92 -10.12 -4.16 -10.01
C GLY A 92 -9.45 -3.88 -11.36
N GLY A 93 -8.21 -4.35 -11.54
CA GLY A 93 -7.47 -4.18 -12.78
C GLY A 93 -6.79 -2.82 -12.97
N LYS A 94 -6.82 -1.94 -11.95
CA LYS A 94 -6.38 -0.54 -12.07
C LYS A 94 -5.04 -0.28 -11.43
N SER A 95 -4.40 0.80 -11.83
CA SER A 95 -3.22 1.37 -11.15
C SER A 95 -3.56 1.86 -9.74
N VAL A 96 -2.57 1.86 -8.86
CA VAL A 96 -2.73 2.12 -7.41
C VAL A 96 -1.73 3.15 -6.90
N LEU A 97 -2.07 3.84 -5.81
CA LEU A 97 -1.15 4.73 -5.10
C LEU A 97 -0.24 3.97 -4.13
N SER A 98 -0.69 2.81 -3.65
CA SER A 98 0.07 1.86 -2.84
C SER A 98 -0.64 0.50 -2.84
N ALA A 99 0.08 -0.57 -2.49
CA ALA A 99 -0.44 -1.93 -2.38
C ALA A 99 0.43 -2.74 -1.41
N GLY A 100 -0.18 -3.72 -0.74
CA GLY A 100 0.56 -4.64 0.11
C GLY A 100 -0.37 -5.41 1.04
N GLU A 101 0.15 -5.78 2.20
CA GLU A 101 -0.56 -6.56 3.21
C GLU A 101 -0.83 -5.71 4.46
N ILE A 102 -2.01 -5.90 5.05
CA ILE A 102 -2.44 -5.19 6.27
C ILE A 102 -3.03 -6.20 7.27
N PHE A 103 -2.72 -6.00 8.54
CA PHE A 103 -3.16 -6.87 9.64
C PHE A 103 -3.87 -6.05 10.70
N PHE A 104 -5.09 -6.49 11.01
CA PHE A 104 -5.93 -5.87 12.01
C PHE A 104 -5.93 -6.71 13.29
N ALA A 105 -5.81 -6.06 14.44
CA ALA A 105 -6.12 -6.66 15.74
C ALA A 105 -7.42 -6.06 16.28
N TYR A 106 -8.15 -6.86 17.05
CA TYR A 106 -9.25 -6.34 17.88
C TYR A 106 -8.67 -5.86 19.22
N ASN A 107 -8.80 -4.56 19.50
CA ASN A 107 -8.41 -3.97 20.77
C ASN A 107 -9.63 -3.75 21.68
N LYS A 108 -9.42 -3.16 22.87
CA LYS A 108 -10.49 -3.00 23.88
C LYS A 108 -11.65 -2.12 23.44
N GLN A 109 -11.44 -1.23 22.45
CA GLN A 109 -12.45 -0.30 21.98
C GLN A 109 -12.99 -0.64 20.60
N ASN A 110 -12.13 -1.12 19.68
CA ASN A 110 -12.48 -1.43 18.31
C ASN A 110 -11.37 -2.23 17.59
N PHE A 111 -11.04 -1.89 16.34
CA PHE A 111 -9.89 -2.41 15.61
C PHE A 111 -8.71 -1.45 15.64
N GLU A 112 -7.52 -1.97 15.36
CA GLU A 112 -6.32 -1.20 15.03
C GLU A 112 -5.52 -1.93 13.94
N VAL A 113 -4.73 -1.19 13.17
CA VAL A 113 -3.72 -1.75 12.28
C VAL A 113 -2.46 -2.00 13.11
N VAL A 114 -2.08 -3.27 13.22
CA VAL A 114 -0.87 -3.65 13.98
C VAL A 114 0.33 -3.92 13.08
N GLU A 115 0.07 -4.42 11.86
CA GLU A 115 1.11 -4.65 10.85
C GLU A 115 0.60 -4.18 9.50
N ILE A 116 1.49 -3.57 8.73
CA ILE A 116 1.23 -3.11 7.38
C ILE A 116 2.54 -3.06 6.61
N THR A 117 2.53 -3.57 5.38
CA THR A 117 3.70 -3.64 4.51
C THR A 117 3.34 -3.14 3.11
N ASN A 118 4.34 -2.72 2.34
CA ASN A 118 4.19 -2.41 0.91
C ASN A 118 4.52 -3.64 0.03
N GLN A 119 4.35 -4.86 0.56
CA GLN A 119 4.72 -6.09 -0.13
C GLN A 119 3.71 -6.43 -1.23
N SER A 120 3.95 -5.93 -2.44
CA SER A 120 3.21 -6.35 -3.64
C SER A 120 4.16 -6.58 -4.79
N THR A 121 4.32 -7.83 -5.23
CA THR A 121 5.16 -8.16 -6.39
C THR A 121 4.53 -7.75 -7.71
N GLY A 122 3.19 -7.56 -7.74
CA GLY A 122 2.45 -7.10 -8.91
C GLY A 122 2.48 -5.60 -9.14
N TYR A 123 2.70 -4.78 -8.11
CA TYR A 123 2.74 -3.30 -8.23
C TYR A 123 4.07 -2.67 -7.78
N CYS A 124 4.81 -3.34 -6.90
CA CYS A 124 6.11 -2.92 -6.39
C CYS A 124 6.16 -1.47 -5.85
N PRO A 125 5.23 -1.03 -4.99
CA PRO A 125 5.22 0.34 -4.49
C PRO A 125 6.45 0.66 -3.64
N GLU A 126 7.03 1.85 -3.80
CA GLU A 126 8.14 2.33 -2.96
C GLU A 126 7.69 2.64 -1.52
N PRO A 127 8.59 2.64 -0.53
CA PRO A 127 8.29 3.07 0.84
C PRO A 127 7.61 4.44 0.94
N GLU A 128 7.96 5.41 0.08
CA GLU A 128 7.32 6.74 0.07
C GLU A 128 5.82 6.70 -0.26
N SER A 129 5.31 5.59 -0.78
CA SER A 129 3.88 5.35 -0.94
C SER A 129 3.12 5.32 0.39
N TRP A 130 3.81 5.16 1.53
CA TRP A 130 3.25 5.26 2.87
C TRP A 130 2.40 6.52 3.05
N SER A 131 2.87 7.66 2.51
CA SER A 131 2.13 8.93 2.60
C SER A 131 0.71 8.88 2.02
N GLN A 132 0.42 7.96 1.11
CA GLN A 132 -0.93 7.75 0.56
C GLN A 132 -1.73 6.76 1.41
N VAL A 133 -1.06 5.77 2.00
CA VAL A 133 -1.66 4.83 2.95
C VAL A 133 -2.10 5.56 4.21
N GLU A 134 -1.24 6.41 4.77
CA GLU A 134 -1.54 7.24 5.94
C GLU A 134 -2.78 8.11 5.68
N LYS A 135 -2.80 8.89 4.59
CA LYS A 135 -3.98 9.70 4.23
C LYS A 135 -5.26 8.88 4.04
N ALA A 136 -5.14 7.65 3.54
CA ALA A 136 -6.29 6.76 3.37
C ALA A 136 -6.79 6.24 4.72
N LEU A 137 -5.87 5.90 5.64
CA LEU A 137 -6.18 5.44 6.98
C LEU A 137 -6.70 6.56 7.88
N GLU A 138 -6.19 7.79 7.77
CA GLU A 138 -6.64 8.96 8.55
C GLU A 138 -8.11 9.35 8.28
N GLN A 139 -8.68 8.92 7.15
CA GLN A 139 -10.11 9.06 6.85
C GLN A 139 -10.98 8.11 7.69
N ILE A 140 -10.36 7.14 8.37
CA ILE A 140 -11.00 6.11 9.18
C ILE A 140 -10.47 6.29 10.61
N PRO A 141 -11.32 6.26 11.66
CA PRO A 141 -10.84 6.35 13.04
C PRO A 141 -10.21 5.03 13.49
N LEU A 142 -9.09 4.65 12.86
CA LEU A 142 -8.37 3.39 13.04
C LEU A 142 -6.91 3.69 13.42
N PRO A 143 -6.47 3.37 14.64
CA PRO A 143 -5.07 3.51 15.03
C PRO A 143 -4.14 2.73 14.09
N HIS A 144 -2.97 3.27 13.80
CA HIS A 144 -1.99 2.68 12.90
C HIS A 144 -0.55 3.07 13.30
N PRO A 145 0.48 2.30 12.88
CA PRO A 145 1.87 2.47 13.30
C PRO A 145 2.56 3.77 12.86
N GLY A 146 2.02 4.47 11.85
CA GLY A 146 2.58 5.74 11.36
C GLY A 146 3.69 5.58 10.31
N ASN A 147 4.05 4.34 9.98
CA ASN A 147 4.90 3.92 8.87
C ASN A 147 4.53 2.48 8.45
N PHE A 148 5.13 1.99 7.36
CA PHE A 148 5.12 0.55 7.12
C PHE A 148 5.90 -0.15 8.23
N THR A 149 5.29 -1.16 8.85
CA THR A 149 5.96 -2.01 9.86
C THR A 149 7.10 -2.83 9.27
N THR A 150 7.03 -3.13 7.98
CA THR A 150 8.15 -3.66 7.19
C THR A 150 8.07 -3.08 5.79
N GLU A 151 9.17 -2.48 5.37
CA GLU A 151 9.33 -1.86 4.07
C GLU A 151 10.06 -2.80 3.10
N PHE A 152 9.58 -2.85 1.87
CA PHE A 152 10.13 -3.61 0.77
C PHE A 152 10.54 -2.67 -0.34
N ILE A 153 11.82 -2.70 -0.72
CA ILE A 153 12.33 -1.95 -1.87
C ILE A 153 12.50 -2.93 -3.02
N PHE A 154 11.62 -2.83 -4.01
CA PHE A 154 11.63 -3.69 -5.19
C PHE A 154 12.44 -3.08 -6.32
N ARG A 155 13.29 -3.87 -6.98
CA ARG A 155 14.04 -3.46 -8.18
C ARG A 155 14.00 -4.52 -9.24
N ARG A 156 13.85 -4.13 -10.49
CA ARG A 156 14.00 -5.04 -11.63
C ARG A 156 15.46 -5.03 -12.08
N CYS A 157 16.08 -6.19 -12.22
CA CYS A 157 17.44 -6.25 -12.74
C CYS A 157 17.45 -5.86 -14.23
N PRO A 158 18.28 -4.89 -14.67
CA PRO A 158 18.33 -4.48 -16.08
C PRO A 158 18.99 -5.52 -17.00
N VAL A 159 19.63 -6.55 -16.43
CA VAL A 159 20.35 -7.59 -17.20
C VAL A 159 19.53 -8.86 -17.31
N CYS A 160 19.03 -9.41 -16.20
CA CYS A 160 18.30 -10.68 -16.21
C CYS A 160 16.79 -10.53 -15.99
N CYS A 161 16.28 -9.30 -15.92
CA CYS A 161 14.86 -8.94 -15.78
C CYS A 161 14.16 -9.45 -14.50
N GLN A 162 14.90 -10.10 -13.59
CA GLN A 162 14.36 -10.63 -12.34
C GLN A 162 13.97 -9.50 -11.40
N LEU A 163 12.83 -9.65 -10.74
CA LEU A 163 12.41 -8.78 -9.64
C LEU A 163 13.18 -9.17 -8.38
N ASN A 164 13.75 -8.17 -7.70
CA ASN A 164 14.55 -8.34 -6.51
C ASN A 164 13.98 -7.49 -5.37
N ILE A 165 14.17 -7.96 -4.14
CA ILE A 165 13.99 -7.17 -2.92
C ILE A 165 15.37 -6.76 -2.45
N VAL A 166 15.59 -5.45 -2.31
CA VAL A 166 16.81 -4.89 -1.71
C VAL A 166 16.76 -5.14 -0.21
N LYS A 167 17.86 -5.64 0.36
CA LYS A 167 18.03 -5.87 1.80
C LYS A 167 19.28 -5.14 2.27
N ASP A 168 19.22 -4.53 3.44
CA ASP A 168 20.36 -3.85 4.08
C ASP A 168 21.08 -2.85 3.15
N ASP A 169 20.31 -2.09 2.35
CA ASP A 169 20.78 -1.15 1.32
C ASP A 169 21.70 -1.77 0.25
N LEU A 170 21.69 -3.09 0.08
CA LEU A 170 22.48 -3.80 -0.92
C LEU A 170 21.72 -3.89 -2.25
N PHE A 171 21.99 -2.95 -3.14
CA PHE A 171 21.43 -2.91 -4.50
C PHE A 171 22.16 -3.88 -5.45
N LEU A 172 22.01 -5.18 -5.21
CA LEU A 172 22.60 -6.24 -6.01
C LEU A 172 21.55 -7.28 -6.41
N CYS A 173 21.55 -7.69 -7.68
CA CYS A 173 20.66 -8.75 -8.13
C CYS A 173 21.09 -10.10 -7.51
N ALA A 174 20.19 -10.75 -6.80
CA ALA A 174 20.46 -12.04 -6.15
C ALA A 174 20.69 -13.20 -7.13
N VAL A 175 20.36 -13.00 -8.42
CA VAL A 175 20.46 -14.04 -9.46
C VAL A 175 21.75 -13.91 -10.27
N CYS A 176 22.09 -12.70 -10.72
CA CYS A 176 23.22 -12.49 -11.64
C CYS A 176 24.30 -11.53 -11.11
N ASN A 177 24.18 -11.08 -9.85
CA ASN A 177 25.11 -10.15 -9.20
C ASN A 177 25.31 -8.81 -9.92
N THR A 178 24.37 -8.40 -10.77
CA THR A 178 24.38 -7.07 -11.39
C THR A 178 23.91 -6.03 -10.39
N ASN A 179 24.54 -4.84 -10.39
CA ASN A 179 24.08 -3.70 -9.60
C ASN A 179 22.66 -3.30 -10.00
N LEU A 180 21.78 -3.14 -9.00
CA LEU A 180 20.41 -2.71 -9.20
C LEU A 180 20.30 -1.18 -9.20
N PRO A 181 19.35 -0.60 -9.95
CA PRO A 181 19.11 0.85 -9.90
C PRO A 181 18.71 1.30 -8.49
N LYS A 182 19.20 2.48 -8.07
CA LYS A 182 18.77 3.10 -6.80
C LYS A 182 17.39 3.74 -6.89
N ILE A 183 16.96 4.10 -8.09
CA ILE A 183 15.62 4.60 -8.39
C ILE A 183 14.69 3.45 -8.74
N TRP A 184 13.39 3.62 -8.49
CA TRP A 184 12.36 2.67 -8.91
C TRP A 184 12.41 2.42 -10.42
N ASN A 185 12.33 1.14 -10.83
CA ASN A 185 12.39 0.72 -12.24
C ASN A 185 11.55 -0.54 -12.52
N CYS A 186 10.46 -0.79 -11.79
CA CYS A 186 9.74 -2.06 -11.94
C CYS A 186 8.82 -2.11 -13.17
N ASP A 187 8.51 -0.95 -13.76
CA ASP A 187 7.72 -0.76 -14.99
C ASP A 187 8.51 -0.86 -16.30
N CYS A 188 9.84 -0.94 -16.24
CA CYS A 188 10.70 -1.01 -17.42
C CYS A 188 10.80 -2.42 -18.00
#